data_AF-A0A7K2YK71-F1
#
_entry.id   AF-A0A7K2YK71-F1
#
_cell.length_a   1.000
_cell.length_b   1.000
_cell.length_c   1.000
_cell.angle_alpha   90.00
_cell.angle_beta   90.00
_cell.angle_gamma   90.00
#
_symmetry.space_group_name_H-M   'P 1'
#
loop_
_entity.id
_entity.type
_entity.pdbx_description
1 polymer ?
#
loop_
_entity_poly.entity_id
_entity_poly.type
_entity_poly.pdbx_seq_one_letter_code
_entity_poly.pdbx_strand_id
1 'polypeptide(L)' 'MATVLVTYELRAEYRENDPAAVKIWHMIRDAGHTALCGRVLTPDSETRSDVEWGTTHPLCHTCGALYLRQVP' A
#
# COMPACT_ATOMS: atom_id res chain seq x y z
N MET A 1 -15.93 21.05 12.65
CA MET A 1 -15.73 19.62 12.29
C MET A 1 -14.35 19.51 11.67
N ALA A 2 -13.44 18.73 12.25
CA ALA A 2 -12.13 18.51 11.64
C ALA A 2 -12.32 17.57 10.45
N THR A 3 -12.04 18.05 9.24
CA THR A 3 -11.92 17.18 8.07
C THR A 3 -10.74 16.25 8.32
N VAL A 4 -11.00 14.95 8.45
CA VAL A 4 -9.93 13.95 8.45
C VAL A 4 -9.39 13.90 7.03
N LEU A 5 -8.13 14.28 6.85
CA LEU A 5 -7.42 14.09 5.59
C LEU A 5 -7.20 12.58 5.45
N VAL A 6 -7.74 11.99 4.38
CA VAL A 6 -7.46 10.59 4.04
C VAL A 6 -6.06 10.52 3.48
N THR A 7 -5.22 9.64 4.04
CA THR A 7 -3.86 9.42 3.54
C THR A 7 -3.73 8.04 2.91
N TYR A 8 -2.88 7.95 1.89
CA TYR A 8 -2.54 6.69 1.25
C TYR A 8 -1.03 6.49 1.28
N GLU A 9 -0.62 5.24 1.43
CA GLU A 9 0.77 4.83 1.44
C GLU A 9 0.90 3.48 0.74
N LEU A 10 2.08 3.20 0.23
CA LEU A 10 2.46 1.86 -0.20
C LEU A 10 3.02 1.11 1.00
N ARG A 11 2.67 -0.17 1.16
CA ARG A 11 3.26 -1.06 2.16
C ARG A 11 3.71 -2.36 1.50
N ALA A 12 4.92 -2.80 1.83
CA ALA A 12 5.53 -3.98 1.25
C ALA A 12 4.89 -5.28 1.76
N GLU A 13 4.59 -6.20 0.85
CA GLU A 13 4.50 -7.63 1.15
C GLU A 13 5.85 -8.27 0.81
N TYR A 14 6.48 -8.93 1.78
CA TYR A 14 7.72 -9.67 1.57
C TYR A 14 7.46 -11.11 1.11
N ARG A 15 8.48 -11.76 0.55
CA ARG A 15 8.43 -13.18 0.21
C ARG A 15 8.50 -14.02 1.49
N GLU A 16 7.74 -15.11 1.52
CA GLU A 16 7.71 -16.01 2.69
C GLU A 16 9.09 -16.62 2.98
N ASN A 17 9.86 -16.92 1.92
CA ASN A 17 11.20 -17.52 2.03
C ASN A 17 12.34 -16.48 2.12
N ASP A 18 12.03 -15.19 1.96
CA ASP A 18 13.01 -14.11 2.01
C ASP A 18 12.33 -12.82 2.53
N PRO A 19 12.38 -12.57 3.85
CA PRO A 19 11.71 -11.43 4.47
C PRO A 19 12.38 -10.09 4.14
N ALA A 20 13.52 -10.07 3.46
CA ALA A 20 14.15 -8.84 2.96
C ALA A 20 13.73 -8.53 1.51
N ALA A 21 13.25 -9.53 0.76
CA ALA A 21 12.83 -9.35 -0.62
C ALA A 21 11.34 -8.96 -0.72
N VAL A 22 11.07 -7.75 -1.20
CA VAL A 22 9.71 -7.32 -1.52
C VAL A 22 9.14 -8.19 -2.64
N LYS A 23 8.01 -8.83 -2.36
CA LYS A 23 7.23 -9.61 -3.32
C LYS A 23 6.35 -8.70 -4.16
N ILE A 24 5.61 -7.80 -3.50
CA ILE A 24 4.66 -6.87 -4.15
C ILE A 24 4.32 -5.71 -3.20
N TRP A 25 4.07 -4.55 -3.76
CA TRP A 25 3.62 -3.37 -3.04
C TRP A 25 2.10 -3.24 -3.06
N HIS A 26 1.52 -2.88 -1.92
CA HIS A 26 0.07 -2.71 -1.76
C HIS A 26 -0.25 -1.29 -1.30
N MET A 27 -1.36 -0.73 -1.77
CA MET A 27 -1.87 0.53 -1.24
C MET A 27 -2.62 0.28 0.07
N ILE A 28 -2.27 1.01 1.12
CA ILE A 28 -2.98 1.09 2.40
C ILE A 28 -3.60 2.47 2.55
N ARG A 29 -4.56 2.59 3.46
CA ARG A 29 -5.24 3.83 3.80
C ARG A 29 -5.05 4.12 5.28
N ASP A 30 -4.87 5.40 5.63
CA ASP A 30 -4.82 5.92 7.00
C ASP A 30 -3.80 5.15 7.89
N ALA A 31 -2.59 4.90 7.34
CA ALA A 31 -1.50 4.13 7.96
C ALA A 31 -1.89 2.71 8.44
N GLY A 32 -2.96 2.12 7.90
CA GLY A 32 -3.45 0.80 8.27
C GLY A 32 -2.58 -0.35 7.78
N HIS A 33 -2.79 -1.53 8.37
CA HIS A 33 -2.12 -2.77 7.95
C HIS A 33 -2.93 -3.61 6.97
N THR A 34 -4.13 -3.16 6.61
CA THR A 34 -4.97 -3.82 5.61
C THR A 34 -4.92 -3.03 4.32
N ALA A 35 -4.41 -3.67 3.27
CA ALA A 35 -4.40 -3.12 1.93
C ALA A 35 -5.82 -2.93 1.39
N LEU A 36 -5.98 -2.05 0.40
CA LEU A 36 -7.26 -1.85 -0.29
C LEU A 36 -7.82 -3.14 -0.91
N CYS A 37 -6.96 -4.09 -1.30
CA CYS A 37 -7.38 -5.40 -1.80
C CYS A 37 -7.83 -6.39 -0.70
N GLY A 38 -7.77 -6.01 0.58
CA GLY A 38 -8.09 -6.85 1.74
C GLY A 38 -6.92 -7.66 2.30
N ARG A 39 -5.71 -7.56 1.73
CA ARG A 39 -4.52 -8.24 2.25
C ARG A 39 -4.07 -7.61 3.57
N VAL A 40 -3.90 -8.42 4.60
CA VAL A 40 -3.25 -8.01 5.85
C VAL A 40 -1.73 -8.12 5.68
N LEU A 41 -1.03 -7.04 6.00
CA LEU A 41 0.41 -6.89 5.85
C LEU A 41 1.08 -6.84 7.23
N THR A 42 2.36 -7.18 7.26
CA THR A 42 3.14 -7.10 8.49
C THR A 42 3.20 -5.64 8.99
N PRO A 43 2.97 -5.38 10.29
CA PRO A 43 3.01 -4.02 10.86
C PRO A 43 4.35 -3.30 10.67
N ASP A 44 5.44 -4.05 10.57
CA ASP A 44 6.80 -3.51 10.42
C ASP A 44 7.29 -3.50 8.96
N SER A 45 6.40 -3.82 7.99
CA SER A 45 6.75 -3.72 6.57
C SER A 45 7.14 -2.30 6.18
N GLU A 46 8.14 -2.19 5.30
CA GLU A 46 8.51 -0.93 4.67
C GLU A 46 7.28 -0.24 4.09
N THR A 47 7.17 1.06 4.36
CA THR A 47 6.18 1.94 3.75
C THR A 47 6.85 2.95 2.85
N ARG A 48 6.11 3.40 1.83
CA ARG A 48 6.50 4.47 0.91
C ARG A 48 5.32 5.39 0.67
N SER A 49 5.61 6.61 0.24
CA SER A 49 4.54 7.56 -0.08
C SER A 49 3.76 7.09 -1.32
N ASP A 50 2.46 7.37 -1.35
CA ASP A 50 1.60 7.15 -2.51
C ASP A 50 2.06 7.91 -3.77
N VAL A 51 2.82 9.00 -3.62
CA VAL A 51 3.45 9.71 -4.76
C VAL A 51 4.43 8.83 -5.53
N GLU A 52 4.98 7.78 -4.90
CA GLU A 52 5.92 6.84 -5.51
C GLU A 52 5.22 5.69 -6.25
N TRP A 53 3.89 5.62 -6.27
CA TRP A 53 3.15 4.53 -6.93
C TRP A 53 3.53 4.36 -8.39
N GLY A 54 3.58 5.45 -9.16
CA GLY A 54 3.88 5.39 -10.60
C GLY A 54 5.25 4.82 -10.93
N THR A 55 6.17 4.76 -9.97
CA THR A 55 7.55 4.27 -10.14
C THR A 55 7.81 2.97 -9.37
N THR A 56 7.04 2.68 -8.32
CA THR A 56 7.21 1.50 -7.46
C THR A 56 6.62 0.25 -8.08
N HIS A 57 7.47 -0.76 -8.29
CA HIS A 57 7.09 -2.04 -8.92
C HIS A 57 7.77 -3.23 -8.23
N PRO A 58 7.12 -4.42 -8.20
CA PRO A 58 5.76 -4.69 -8.68
C PRO A 58 4.69 -4.21 -7.69
N LEU A 59 3.53 -3.78 -8.20
CA LEU A 59 2.43 -3.26 -7.39
C LEU A 59 1.14 -4.06 -7.62
N CYS A 60 0.35 -4.23 -6.56
CA CYS A 60 -0.94 -4.91 -6.61
C CYS A 60 -1.91 -4.14 -7.53
N HIS A 61 -2.19 -4.71 -8.69
CA HIS A 61 -3.09 -4.13 -9.68
C HIS A 61 -4.47 -3.76 -9.10
N THR A 62 -5.05 -4.60 -8.24
CA THR A 62 -6.33 -4.33 -7.57
C THR A 62 -6.24 -3.11 -6.64
N CYS A 63 -5.17 -3.00 -5.86
CA CYS A 63 -4.94 -1.81 -5.02
C CYS A 63 -4.82 -0.54 -5.86
N GLY A 64 -4.06 -0.60 -6.96
CA GLY A 64 -3.93 0.53 -7.88
C GLY A 64 -5.27 0.96 -8.48
N ALA A 65 -6.07 0.01 -8.98
CA ALA A 65 -7.38 0.29 -9.55
C ALA A 65 -8.38 0.88 -8.53
N LEU A 66 -8.31 0.47 -7.26
CA LEU A 66 -9.14 1.02 -6.19
C LEU A 66 -8.67 2.40 -5.74
N TYR A 67 -7.37 2.65 -5.74
CA TYR A 67 -6.80 3.96 -5.40
C TYR A 67 -7.15 5.01 -6.46
N LEU A 68 -7.09 4.69 -7.77
CA LEU A 68 -7.55 5.59 -8.85
C LEU A 68 -9.01 6.05 -8.70
N ARG A 69 -9.86 5.28 -8.02
CA ARG A 69 -11.28 5.63 -7.79
C ARG A 69 -11.49 6.55 -6.59
N GLN A 70 -10.47 6.70 -5.75
CA GLN A 70 -10.54 7.43 -4.48
C GLN A 70 -9.76 8.75 -4.53
N VAL A 71 -8.76 8.84 -5.40
CA VAL A 71 -8.05 10.09 -5.69
C VAL A 71 -8.88 10.91 -6.70
N PRO A 72 -9.01 12.23 -6.50
CA PRO A 72 -9.69 13.13 -7.44
C PRO A 72 -9.13 13.13 -8.86
#